data_AF-E6N2T7-F1
#
_entry.id   AF-E6N2T7-F1
#
_cell.length_a   1.000
_cell.length_b   1.000
_cell.length_c   1.000
_cell.angle_alpha   90.00
_cell.angle_beta   90.00
_cell.angle_gamma   90.00
#
_symmetry.space_group_name_H-M   'P 1'
#
loop_
_entity.id
_entity.type
_entity.pdbx_description
1 polymer ?
#
loop_
_entity_poly.entity_id
_entity_poly.type
_entity_poly.pdbx_seq_one_letter_code
_entity_poly.pdbx_strand_id
1 'polypeptide(L)' 'MIAPGKWTEEQKIEVLRSSIGNVLINLKIIANNQLAYQLGLITEEEKQHLLKAAEVALNMMKRGKEKGVFK' A
#
# COMPACT_ATOMS: atom_id res chain seq x y z
N MET A 1 3.66 -17.90 27.53
CA MET A 1 2.37 -17.22 27.25
C MET A 1 2.66 -15.81 26.78
N ILE A 2 2.15 -15.41 25.62
CA ILE A 2 2.25 -14.02 25.14
C ILE A 2 1.25 -13.20 25.97
N ALA A 3 1.69 -12.07 26.53
CA ALA A 3 0.83 -11.20 27.32
C ALA A 3 -0.35 -10.70 26.46
N PRO A 4 -1.58 -10.61 27.01
CA PRO A 4 -2.72 -10.04 26.28
C PRO A 4 -2.34 -8.67 25.70
N GLY A 5 -2.61 -8.47 24.40
CA GLY A 5 -2.31 -7.22 23.71
C GLY A 5 -0.94 -7.12 23.01
N LYS A 6 -0.06 -8.13 23.11
CA LYS A 6 1.18 -8.18 22.32
C LYS A 6 0.99 -9.03 21.06
N TRP A 7 1.25 -8.44 19.90
CA TRP A 7 1.26 -9.18 18.63
C TRP A 7 2.47 -10.10 18.53
N THR A 8 2.28 -11.29 17.94
CA THR A 8 3.38 -12.15 17.49
C THR A 8 4.15 -11.49 16.35
N GLU A 9 5.35 -11.96 16.03
CA GLU A 9 6.08 -11.47 14.86
C GLU A 9 5.33 -11.78 13.56
N GLU A 10 4.66 -12.93 13.46
CA GLU A 10 3.81 -13.27 12.31
C GLU A 10 2.65 -12.28 12.16
N GLN A 11 2.00 -11.91 13.27
CA GLN A 11 0.93 -10.91 13.26
C GLN A 11 1.43 -9.53 12.84
N LYS A 12 2.61 -9.10 13.32
CA LYS A 12 3.23 -7.83 12.89
C LYS A 12 3.54 -7.83 11.40
N ILE A 13 4.12 -8.92 10.89
CA ILE A 13 4.44 -9.10 9.48
C ILE A 13 3.17 -9.07 8.64
N GLU A 14 2.12 -9.74 9.09
CA GLU A 14 0.83 -9.79 8.38
C GLU A 14 0.17 -8.41 8.31
N VAL A 15 0.17 -7.66 9.42
CA VAL A 15 -0.32 -6.27 9.44
C VAL A 15 0.50 -5.38 8.51
N LEU A 16 1.83 -5.53 8.50
CA LEU A 16 2.70 -4.76 7.60
C LEU A 16 2.39 -5.07 6.13
N ARG A 17 2.30 -6.36 5.77
CA ARG A 17 1.97 -6.83 4.42
C ARG A 17 0.62 -6.28 3.96
N SER A 18 -0.40 -6.42 4.80
CA SER A 18 -1.76 -5.95 4.53
C SER A 18 -1.80 -4.42 4.37
N SER A 19 -1.11 -3.68 5.23
CA SER A 19 -1.04 -2.22 5.18
C SER A 19 -0.42 -1.72 3.88
N ILE A 20 0.71 -2.31 3.45
CA ILE A 20 1.36 -1.95 2.18
C ILE A 20 0.45 -2.30 1.00
N GLY A 21 -0.19 -3.47 1.02
CA GLY A 21 -1.14 -3.91 -0.01
C GLY A 21 -2.33 -2.96 -0.15
N ASN A 22 -2.93 -2.55 0.97
CA ASN A 22 -4.06 -1.62 0.99
C ASN A 22 -3.66 -0.23 0.48
N VAL A 23 -2.48 0.27 0.88
CA VAL A 23 -1.94 1.53 0.34
C VAL A 23 -1.77 1.44 -1.18
N LEU A 24 -1.17 0.37 -1.68
CA LEU A 24 -1.01 0.15 -3.13
C LEU A 24 -2.35 0.15 -3.88
N ILE A 25 -3.35 -0.56 -3.35
CA ILE A 25 -4.69 -0.64 -3.95
C ILE A 25 -5.33 0.76 -3.96
N ASN A 26 -5.34 1.45 -2.83
CA ASN A 26 -5.97 2.76 -2.69
C ASN A 26 -5.32 3.80 -3.61
N LEU A 27 -3.98 3.84 -3.68
CA LEU A 27 -3.26 4.75 -4.57
C LEU A 27 -3.64 4.52 -6.03
N LYS A 28 -3.75 3.26 -6.47
CA LYS A 28 -4.18 2.93 -7.83
C LYS A 28 -5.64 3.30 -8.08
N ILE A 29 -6.54 3.07 -7.13
CA ILE A 29 -7.96 3.44 -7.27
C ILE A 29 -8.09 4.96 -7.45
N ILE A 30 -7.42 5.73 -6.60
CA ILE A 30 -7.48 7.19 -6.64
C ILE A 30 -6.87 7.72 -7.94
N ALA A 31 -5.68 7.26 -8.32
CA ALA A 31 -4.98 7.69 -9.54
C ALA A 31 -5.72 7.35 -10.85
N ASN A 32 -6.62 6.37 -10.84
CA ASN A 32 -7.41 5.96 -12.00
C ASN A 32 -8.89 6.35 -11.90
N ASN A 33 -9.26 7.17 -10.90
CA ASN A 33 -10.65 7.58 -10.71
C ASN A 33 -11.01 8.71 -11.68
N GLN A 34 -11.64 8.35 -12.81
CA GLN A 34 -12.06 9.32 -13.83
C GLN A 34 -13.01 10.39 -13.29
N LEU A 35 -13.92 10.03 -12.38
CA LEU A 35 -14.86 10.99 -11.79
C LEU A 35 -14.11 12.03 -10.96
N ALA A 36 -13.10 11.63 -10.18
CA ALA A 36 -12.29 12.55 -9.40
C ALA A 36 -11.53 13.56 -10.28
N TYR A 37 -11.04 13.15 -11.46
CA TYR A 37 -10.46 14.07 -12.45
C TYR A 37 -11.50 15.03 -13.03
N GLN A 38 -12.65 14.51 -13.43
CA GLN A 38 -13.73 15.32 -14.03
C GLN A 38 -14.26 16.38 -13.06
N LEU A 39 -14.30 16.05 -11.76
CA LEU A 39 -14.69 16.96 -10.69
C LEU A 39 -13.55 17.89 -10.23
N GLY A 40 -12.34 17.76 -10.78
CA GLY A 40 -11.17 18.55 -10.36
C GLY A 40 -10.68 18.26 -8.95
N LEU A 41 -11.05 17.11 -8.36
CA LEU A 41 -10.57 16.67 -7.04
C LEU A 41 -9.13 16.17 -7.09
N ILE A 42 -8.63 15.83 -8.28
CA ILE A 42 -7.26 15.39 -8.53
C ILE A 42 -6.78 16.06 -9.81
N THR A 43 -5.62 16.69 -9.75
CA THR A 43 -4.90 17.25 -10.89
C THR A 43 -4.05 16.18 -11.59
N GLU A 44 -3.63 16.44 -12.83
CA GLU A 44 -2.71 15.54 -13.53
C GLU A 44 -1.36 15.43 -12.79
N GLU A 45 -0.90 16.49 -12.12
CA GLU A 45 0.32 16.43 -11.30
C GLU A 45 0.14 15.47 -10.11
N GLU A 46 -0.95 15.61 -9.35
CA GLU A 46 -1.26 14.71 -8.22
C GLU A 46 -1.43 13.26 -8.66
N LYS A 47 -2.00 13.02 -9.86
CA LYS A 47 -2.03 11.69 -10.48
C LYS A 47 -0.65 11.07 -10.57
N GLN A 48 0.31 11.82 -11.11
CA GLN A 48 1.67 11.33 -11.31
C GLN A 48 2.33 11.04 -9.96
N HIS A 49 2.06 11.85 -8.93
CA HIS A 49 2.52 11.58 -7.57
C HIS A 49 1.92 10.30 -6.98
N LEU A 50 0.60 10.08 -7.15
CA LEU A 50 -0.07 8.87 -6.69
C LEU A 50 0.47 7.61 -7.38
N LEU A 51 0.74 7.68 -8.69
CA LEU A 51 1.34 6.58 -9.44
C LEU A 51 2.77 6.27 -8.98
N LYS A 52 3.60 7.30 -8.72
CA LYS A 52 4.94 7.11 -8.14
C LYS A 52 4.87 6.49 -6.74
N ALA A 53 3.94 6.93 -5.90
CA ALA A 53 3.73 6.34 -4.58
C ALA A 53 3.28 4.86 -4.67
N ALA A 54 2.42 4.53 -5.65
CA ALA A 54 2.00 3.16 -5.90
C ALA A 54 3.19 2.28 -6.32
N GLU A 55 4.12 2.81 -7.13
CA GLU A 55 5.35 2.10 -7.49
C GLU A 55 6.22 1.81 -6.26
N VAL A 56 6.36 2.78 -5.34
CA VAL A 56 7.09 2.56 -4.07
C VAL A 56 6.47 1.43 -3.27
N ALA A 57 5.14 1.43 -3.08
CA ALA A 57 4.42 0.38 -2.34
C ALA A 57 4.56 -1.00 -3.02
N LEU A 58 4.48 -1.05 -4.36
CA LEU A 58 4.70 -2.28 -5.12
C LEU A 58 6.13 -2.82 -4.91
N ASN A 59 7.13 -1.95 -4.94
CA ASN A 59 8.52 -2.33 -4.73
C ASN A 59 8.78 -2.78 -3.29
N MET A 60 8.08 -2.23 -2.29
CA MET A 60 8.10 -2.75 -0.91
C MET A 60 7.55 -4.17 -0.84
N MET A 61 6.42 -4.46 -1.51
CA MET A 61 5.86 -5.81 -1.58
C MET A 61 6.82 -6.80 -2.24
N LYS A 62 7.45 -6.42 -3.36
CA LYS A 62 8.45 -7.25 -4.05
C LYS A 62 9.62 -7.59 -3.13
N ARG A 63 10.24 -6.57 -2.52
CA ARG A 63 11.36 -6.78 -1.58
C ARG A 63 10.98 -7.64 -0.38
N GLY A 64 9.75 -7.50 0.13
CA GLY A 64 9.26 -8.34 1.23
C GLY A 64 9.13 -9.81 0.84
N LYS A 65 8.67 -10.10 -0.39
CA LYS A 65 8.62 -11.46 -0.95
C LYS A 65 10.01 -12.03 -1.22
N GLU A 66 10.90 -11.25 -1.85
CA GLU A 66 12.28 -11.65 -2.16
C GLU A 66 13.07 -12.02 -0.90
N LYS A 67 12.80 -11.35 0.23
CA LYS A 67 13.42 -11.64 1.52
C LYS A 67 12.73 -12.76 2.32
N GLY A 68 11.66 -13.35 1.80
CA GLY A 68 10.87 -14.36 2.51
C GLY A 68 10.11 -13.84 3.73
N VAL A 69 9.95 -12.51 3.85
CA VAL A 69 9.19 -11.87 4.93
C VAL A 69 7.70 -11.96 4.66
N PHE A 70 7.27 -11.73 3.42
CA PHE A 70 5.88 -11.88 2.99
C PHE A 70 5.71 -13.23 2.32
N LYS A 71 4.85 -14.08 2.89
CA LYS A 71 4.42 -15.35 2.29
C LYS A 71 3.33 -15.12 1.23
#